data_AF-A0AAW5ZQL4-F1
#
_entry.id   AF-A0AAW5ZQL4-F1
#
_cell.length_a   1.000
_cell.length_b   1.000
_cell.length_c   1.000
_cell.angle_alpha   90.00
_cell.angle_beta   90.00
_cell.angle_gamma   90.00
#
_symmetry.space_group_name_H-M   'P 1'
#
loop_
_entity.id
_entity.type
_entity.pdbx_description
1 polymer ?
#
loop_
_entity_poly.entity_id
_entity_poly.type
_entity_poly.pdbx_seq_one_letter_code
_entity_poly.pdbx_strand_id
1 'polypeptide(L)'
;MKPALARKMMRLRWFVLGAWLLGVGIHLSIFISLPLPPNGVEWYASLAGFRGIVFLLTRLPLWVAGLCMLALVGYRIRHGRG
;
A
#
# COMPACT_ATOMS: atom_id res chain seq x y z
N MET A 1 17.49 13.85 22.60
CA MET A 1 17.35 13.82 21.12
C MET A 1 17.08 15.23 20.61
N LYS A 2 17.86 15.76 19.66
CA LYS A 2 17.69 17.13 19.16
C LYS A 2 16.28 17.30 18.52
N PRO A 3 15.48 18.32 18.89
CA PRO A 3 14.09 18.48 18.42
C PRO A 3 13.97 18.61 16.89
N ALA A 4 15.03 19.10 16.23
CA ALA A 4 15.11 19.14 14.77
C ALA A 4 15.09 17.74 14.12
N LEU A 5 15.70 16.75 14.76
CA LEU A 5 15.83 15.38 14.26
C LEU A 5 14.48 14.63 14.38
N ALA A 6 13.75 14.86 15.48
CA ALA A 6 12.41 14.33 15.69
C ALA A 6 11.41 14.86 14.64
N ARG A 7 11.43 16.16 14.33
CA ARG A 7 10.58 16.75 13.29
C ARG A 7 10.88 16.23 11.89
N LYS A 8 12.16 15.99 11.56
CA LYS A 8 12.57 15.42 10.26
C LYS A 8 12.07 13.99 10.09
N MET A 9 12.18 13.18 11.15
CA MET A 9 11.67 11.81 11.16
C MET A 9 10.14 11.74 11.06
N MET A 10 9.43 12.68 11.68
CA MET A 10 7.97 12.75 11.60
C MET A 10 7.50 13.07 10.17
N ARG A 11 8.11 14.06 9.51
CA ARG A 11 7.83 14.38 8.10
C ARG A 11 8.12 13.22 7.16
N LEU A 12 9.22 12.52 7.37
CA LEU A 12 9.57 11.35 6.56
C LEU A 12 8.53 10.23 6.71
N ARG A 13 8.03 9.95 7.92
CA ARG A 13 6.96 8.96 8.14
C ARG A 13 5.68 9.33 7.42
N TRP A 14 5.26 10.59 7.50
CA TRP A 14 4.10 11.10 6.77
C TRP A 14 4.29 11.02 5.25
N PHE A 15 5.48 11.32 4.75
CA PHE A 15 5.81 11.18 3.33
C PHE A 15 5.74 9.73 2.86
N VAL A 16 6.30 8.79 3.63
CA VAL A 16 6.25 7.34 3.32
C VAL A 16 4.80 6.84 3.35
N LEU A 17 4.01 7.25 4.33
CA LEU A 17 2.58 6.91 4.40
C LEU A 17 1.80 7.49 3.22
N GLY A 18 2.07 8.74 2.84
CA GLY A 18 1.46 9.39 1.68
C GLY A 18 1.82 8.67 0.38
N ALA A 19 3.10 8.32 0.18
CA ALA A 19 3.56 7.56 -0.98
C ALA A 19 2.94 6.15 -1.02
N TRP A 20 2.81 5.50 0.13
CA TRP A 20 2.14 4.20 0.25
C TRP A 20 0.66 4.30 -0.11
N LEU A 21 -0.07 5.28 0.44
CA LEU A 21 -1.48 5.53 0.11
C LEU A 21 -1.66 5.82 -1.38
N LEU A 22 -0.77 6.62 -1.97
CA LEU A 22 -0.79 6.93 -3.39
C LEU A 22 -0.59 5.67 -4.24
N GLY A 23 0.39 4.81 -3.88
CA GLY A 23 0.63 3.55 -4.58
C GLY A 23 -0.54 2.58 -4.50
N VAL A 24 -1.13 2.41 -3.30
CA VAL A 24 -2.33 1.60 -3.10
C VAL A 24 -3.51 2.14 -3.93
N GLY A 25 -3.71 3.46 -3.92
CA GLY A 25 -4.77 4.12 -4.68
C GLY A 25 -4.63 3.93 -6.19
N ILE A 26 -3.42 4.15 -6.73
CA ILE A 26 -3.14 3.93 -8.17
C ILE A 26 -3.41 2.47 -8.55
N HIS A 27 -2.93 1.51 -7.75
CA HIS A 27 -3.14 0.09 -8.02
C HIS A 27 -4.63 -0.28 -7.98
N LEU A 28 -5.38 0.26 -7.01
CA LEU A 28 -6.83 0.09 -6.94
C LEU A 28 -7.52 0.67 -8.18
N SER A 29 -7.17 1.89 -8.59
CA SER A 29 -7.74 2.53 -9.79
C SER A 29 -7.47 1.72 -11.05
N ILE A 30 -6.24 1.22 -11.24
CA ILE A 30 -5.90 0.35 -12.37
C ILE A 30 -6.72 -0.94 -12.32
N PHE A 31 -6.80 -1.57 -11.14
CA PHE A 31 -7.53 -2.83 -10.95
C PHE A 31 -9.02 -2.68 -11.24
N ILE A 32 -9.62 -1.55 -10.85
CA ILE A 32 -11.03 -1.25 -11.14
C ILE A 32 -11.23 -0.90 -12.62
N SER A 33 -10.29 -0.20 -13.26
CA SER A 33 -10.44 0.25 -14.65
C SER A 33 -10.10 -0.80 -15.71
N LEU A 34 -9.43 -1.90 -15.34
CA LEU A 34 -9.10 -2.96 -16.31
C LEU A 34 -10.38 -3.60 -16.87
N PRO A 35 -10.48 -3.79 -18.20
CA PRO A 35 -11.61 -4.49 -18.79
C PRO A 35 -11.61 -5.95 -18.31
N LEU A 36 -12.80 -6.43 -17.94
CA LEU A 36 -12.99 -7.83 -17.55
C LEU A 36 -12.82 -8.71 -18.81
N PRO A 37 -12.12 -9.86 -18.73
CA PRO A 37 -11.99 -10.74 -19.88
C PRO A 37 -13.38 -11.13 -20.40
N PRO A 38 -13.60 -11.16 -21.72
CA PRO A 38 -14.93 -11.28 -22.32
C PRO A 38 -15.64 -12.62 -22.08
N ASN A 39 -14.97 -13.61 -21.46
CA ASN A 39 -15.43 -14.99 -21.43
C ASN A 39 -15.73 -15.42 -19.99
N GLY A 40 -17.02 -15.60 -19.66
CA GLY A 40 -17.45 -16.38 -18.48
C GLY A 40 -17.36 -15.68 -17.11
N VAL A 41 -17.22 -14.36 -17.08
CA VAL A 41 -17.24 -13.60 -15.82
C VAL A 41 -18.66 -13.23 -15.43
N GLU A 42 -19.03 -13.66 -14.23
CA GLU A 42 -20.30 -13.32 -13.58
C GLU A 42 -20.54 -11.80 -13.58
N TRP A 43 -21.77 -11.39 -13.87
CA TRP A 43 -22.14 -9.97 -14.03
C TRP A 43 -21.75 -9.11 -12.81
N TYR A 44 -21.78 -9.68 -11.60
CA TYR A 44 -21.39 -8.98 -10.37
C TYR A 44 -19.89 -8.65 -10.31
N ALA A 45 -19.03 -9.36 -11.05
CA ALA A 45 -17.59 -9.10 -11.11
C ALA A 45 -17.25 -7.82 -11.91
N SER A 46 -18.22 -7.29 -12.66
CA SER A 46 -18.11 -5.98 -13.31
C SER A 46 -18.31 -4.80 -12.36
N LEU A 47 -18.94 -5.02 -11.19
CA LEU A 47 -19.20 -3.96 -10.22
C LEU A 47 -17.89 -3.46 -9.60
N ALA A 48 -17.67 -2.14 -9.64
CA ALA A 48 -16.52 -1.51 -9.01
C ALA A 48 -16.41 -1.84 -7.51
N GLY A 49 -17.55 -1.96 -6.82
CA GLY A 49 -17.61 -2.37 -5.41
C GLY A 49 -17.06 -3.78 -5.18
N PHE A 50 -17.43 -4.74 -6.04
CA PHE A 50 -16.91 -6.12 -5.95
C PHE A 50 -15.40 -6.15 -6.20
N ARG A 51 -14.92 -5.46 -7.24
CA ARG A 51 -13.48 -5.33 -7.53
C ARG A 51 -12.72 -4.70 -6.37
N GLY A 52 -13.31 -3.69 -5.72
CA GLY A 52 -12.77 -3.08 -4.51
C GLY A 52 -12.63 -4.06 -3.34
N ILE A 53 -13.66 -4.88 -3.09
CA ILE A 53 -13.63 -5.90 -2.03
C ILE A 53 -12.57 -6.98 -2.35
N VAL A 54 -12.51 -7.45 -3.59
CA VAL A 54 -11.48 -8.42 -4.03
C VAL A 54 -10.08 -7.84 -3.83
N PHE A 55 -9.87 -6.58 -4.19
CA PHE A 55 -8.61 -5.89 -3.93
C PHE A 55 -8.30 -5.81 -2.43
N LEU A 56 -9.29 -5.48 -1.61
CA LEU A 56 -9.16 -5.38 -0.16
C LEU A 56 -8.76 -6.71 0.47
N LEU A 57 -9.33 -7.82 0.00
CA LEU A 57 -9.07 -9.16 0.54
C LEU A 57 -7.77 -9.77 0.01
N THR A 58 -7.40 -9.51 -1.24
CA THR A 58 -6.31 -10.25 -1.91
C THR A 58 -5.04 -9.43 -2.13
N ARG A 59 -5.14 -8.10 -2.22
CA ARG A 59 -4.02 -7.21 -2.56
C ARG A 59 -3.63 -6.27 -1.43
N LEU A 60 -4.59 -5.76 -0.65
CA LEU A 60 -4.29 -4.92 0.50
C LEU A 60 -3.37 -5.61 1.53
N PRO A 61 -3.54 -6.91 1.86
CA PRO A 61 -2.65 -7.58 2.82
C PRO A 61 -1.19 -7.60 2.35
N LEU A 62 -0.96 -7.70 1.04
CA LEU A 62 0.40 -7.65 0.45
C LEU A 62 1.01 -6.25 0.59
N TRP A 63 0.22 -5.20 0.38
CA TRP A 63 0.66 -3.81 0.61
C TRP A 63 1.00 -3.52 2.08
N VAL A 64 0.21 -4.09 3.00
CA VAL A 64 0.49 -4.00 4.44
C VAL A 64 1.75 -4.77 4.79
N ALA A 65 1.91 -6.00 4.28
CA ALA A 65 3.12 -6.80 4.50
C ALA A 65 4.38 -6.09 3.97
N GLY A 66 4.30 -5.46 2.79
CA GLY A 66 5.39 -4.64 2.25
C GLY A 66 5.75 -3.46 3.15
N LEU A 67 4.75 -2.76 3.71
CA LEU A 67 4.98 -1.67 4.67
C LEU A 67 5.64 -2.19 5.96
N CYS A 68 5.20 -3.34 6.48
CA CYS A 68 5.81 -3.99 7.64
C CYS A 68 7.27 -4.37 7.38
N MET A 69 7.58 -4.95 6.21
CA MET A 69 8.95 -5.29 5.84
C MET A 69 9.84 -4.04 5.74
N LEU A 70 9.35 -2.95 5.14
CA LEU A 70 10.07 -1.67 5.11
C LEU A 70 10.35 -1.13 6.52
N ALA A 71 9.37 -1.25 7.42
CA ALA A 71 9.55 -0.84 8.82
C ALA A 71 10.60 -1.70 9.53
N LEU A 72 10.60 -3.02 9.31
CA LEU A 72 11.59 -3.95 9.85
C LEU A 72 12.99 -3.66 9.31
N VAL A 73 13.13 -3.44 8.00
CA VAL A 73 14.41 -3.06 7.38
C VAL A 73 14.90 -1.74 7.94
N GLY A 74 14.03 -0.74 8.06
CA GLY A 74 14.37 0.55 8.68
C GLY A 74 14.82 0.42 10.13
N TYR A 75 14.21 -0.48 10.90
CA TYR A 75 14.64 -0.81 12.25
C TYR A 75 16.01 -1.50 12.27
N ARG A 76 16.22 -2.52 11.42
CA ARG A 76 17.48 -3.26 11.30
C ARG A 76 18.64 -2.37 10.86
N ILE A 77 18.45 -1.45 9.91
CA ILE A 77 19.48 -0.49 9.50
C ILE A 77 19.87 0.44 10.66
N ARG A 78 18.90 0.80 11.51
CA ARG A 78 19.14 1.69 12.66
C ARG A 78 19.83 1.00 13.82
N HIS A 79 19.56 -0.30 14.03
CA HIS A 79 20.09 -1.10 15.14
C HIS A 79 21.29 -1.99 14.79
N GLY A 80 21.49 -2.32 13.51
CA GLY A 80 22.58 -3.17 13.02
C GLY A 80 23.84 -2.41 12.59
N ARG A 81 23.88 -1.10 12.80
CA ARG A 81 25.09 -0.25 12.68
C ARG A 81 25.83 -0.14 14.03
N GLY A 82 25.89 -1.25 14.78
CA GLY A 82 26.69 -1.40 15.99
C GLY A 82 28.02 -2.06 15.66
#